data_AF-A0A519NJU8-F1
#
_entry.id   AF-A0A519NJU8-F1
#
_cell.length_a   1.000
_cell.length_b   1.000
_cell.length_c   1.000
_cell.angle_alpha   90.00
_cell.angle_beta   90.00
_cell.angle_gamma   90.00
#
_symmetry.space_group_name_H-M   'P 1'
#
loop_
_entity.id
_entity.type
_entity.pdbx_description
1 polymer ?
#
loop_
_entity_poly.entity_id
_entity_poly.type
_entity_poly.pdbx_seq_one_letter_code
_entity_poly.pdbx_strand_id
1 'polypeptide(L)'
;GSLENRICFLIETVEKVRLAIPEGMPLLVRISTVDYVDTSEGWSLQDSVSLAKVLKEKGVDLITASGGGFTNVSKDKVYPGYQVQFATALKAQAGIATGAVGMITDAVQANEIIESGHADLVIVAREHLRDPYFAIHAAKTLKLETSIPWQYKRAF
;
A
#
# COMPACT_ATOMS: atom_id res chain seq x y z
N GLY A 1 -1.07 -20.75 -16.05
CA GLY A 1 -0.33 -21.77 -15.28
C GLY A 1 -0.81 -21.79 -13.84
N SER A 2 -0.25 -22.64 -12.97
CA SER A 2 -0.60 -22.67 -11.55
C SER A 2 -0.21 -21.35 -10.83
N LEU A 3 -0.69 -21.15 -9.60
CA LEU A 3 -0.31 -19.98 -8.79
C LEU A 3 1.21 -19.94 -8.56
N GLU A 4 1.81 -21.07 -8.20
CA GLU A 4 3.23 -21.22 -7.92
C GLU A 4 4.08 -20.80 -9.13
N ASN A 5 3.69 -21.26 -10.32
CA ASN A 5 4.39 -20.89 -11.56
C ASN A 5 4.23 -19.40 -11.88
N ARG A 6 3.05 -18.81 -11.60
CA ARG A 6 2.80 -17.38 -11.85
C ARG A 6 3.60 -16.47 -10.92
N ILE A 7 3.83 -16.88 -9.66
CA ILE A 7 4.56 -16.06 -8.68
C ILE A 7 6.07 -16.29 -8.70
N CYS A 8 6.55 -17.39 -9.29
CA CYS A 8 7.95 -17.82 -9.26
C CYS A 8 8.94 -16.69 -9.55
N PHE A 9 8.73 -15.94 -10.63
CA PHE A 9 9.62 -14.83 -11.02
C PHE A 9 9.70 -13.71 -9.97
N LEU A 10 8.57 -13.37 -9.33
CA LEU A 10 8.56 -12.38 -8.26
C LEU A 10 9.31 -12.89 -7.02
N ILE A 11 9.13 -14.17 -6.68
CA ILE A 11 9.81 -14.78 -5.53
C ILE A 11 11.33 -14.80 -5.74
N GLU A 12 11.80 -15.24 -6.90
CA GLU A 12 13.23 -15.21 -7.25
C GLU A 12 13.79 -13.78 -7.20
N THR A 13 13.02 -12.80 -7.69
CA THR A 13 13.42 -11.38 -7.65
C THR A 13 13.54 -10.89 -6.21
N VAL A 14 12.56 -11.19 -5.35
CA VAL A 14 12.55 -10.79 -3.94
C VAL A 14 13.76 -11.37 -3.20
N GLU A 15 14.07 -12.65 -3.41
CA GLU A 15 15.23 -13.31 -2.80
C GLU A 15 16.54 -12.64 -3.21
N LYS A 16 16.71 -12.33 -4.51
CA LYS A 16 17.91 -11.66 -5.02
C LYS A 16 18.04 -10.23 -4.49
N VAL A 17 16.93 -9.47 -4.45
CA VAL A 17 16.93 -8.11 -3.89
C VAL A 17 17.26 -8.17 -2.42
N ARG A 18 16.63 -9.06 -1.64
CA ARG A 18 16.84 -9.18 -0.21
C ARG A 18 18.31 -9.44 0.15
N LEU A 19 19.01 -10.24 -0.65
CA LEU A 19 20.46 -10.50 -0.51
C LEU A 19 21.34 -9.30 -0.89
N ALA A 20 20.84 -8.39 -1.73
CA ALA A 20 21.62 -7.26 -2.25
C ALA A 20 21.50 -5.98 -1.41
N ILE A 21 20.42 -5.83 -0.62
CA ILE A 21 20.22 -4.65 0.24
C ILE A 21 20.70 -4.90 1.67
N PRO A 22 21.15 -3.85 2.41
CA PRO A 22 21.67 -3.98 3.77
C PRO A 22 20.74 -4.72 4.73
N GLU A 23 21.34 -5.40 5.71
CA GLU A 23 20.59 -5.96 6.84
C GLU A 23 19.79 -4.84 7.55
N GLY A 24 18.53 -5.14 7.89
CA GLY A 24 17.62 -4.18 8.52
C GLY A 24 17.00 -3.14 7.57
N MET A 25 17.41 -3.05 6.31
CA MET A 25 16.73 -2.19 5.33
C MET A 25 15.37 -2.80 4.95
N PRO A 26 14.23 -2.07 5.10
CA PRO A 26 12.91 -2.59 4.75
C PRO A 26 12.79 -2.91 3.25
N LEU A 27 12.31 -4.11 2.94
CA LEU A 27 11.93 -4.52 1.60
C LEU A 27 10.43 -4.43 1.42
N LEU A 28 10.00 -3.53 0.54
CA LEU A 28 8.60 -3.29 0.24
C LEU A 28 8.26 -3.90 -1.13
N VAL A 29 7.11 -4.56 -1.21
CA VAL A 29 6.55 -5.03 -2.49
C VAL A 29 5.21 -4.36 -2.73
N ARG A 30 5.03 -3.78 -3.91
CA ARG A 30 3.73 -3.26 -4.35
C ARG A 30 3.08 -4.27 -5.29
N ILE A 31 1.82 -4.60 -5.02
CA ILE A 31 1.04 -5.49 -5.87
C ILE A 31 -0.26 -4.85 -6.31
N SER A 32 -0.77 -5.28 -7.46
CA SER A 32 -2.18 -5.14 -7.79
C SER A 32 -2.93 -6.32 -7.19
N THR A 33 -3.71 -6.05 -6.15
CA THR A 33 -4.37 -7.08 -5.33
C THR A 33 -5.48 -7.80 -6.10
N VAL A 34 -6.08 -7.12 -7.06
CA VAL A 34 -7.09 -7.67 -7.98
C VAL A 34 -6.89 -7.06 -9.37
N ASP A 35 -7.27 -7.81 -10.41
CA ASP A 35 -7.22 -7.33 -11.80
C ASP A 35 -8.46 -6.55 -12.24
N TYR A 36 -9.53 -6.58 -11.44
CA TYR A 36 -10.88 -6.10 -11.78
C TYR A 36 -11.51 -6.76 -13.02
N VAL A 37 -11.13 -8.02 -13.28
CA VAL A 37 -11.73 -8.84 -14.33
C VAL A 37 -12.75 -9.79 -13.69
N ASP A 38 -14.01 -9.71 -14.14
CA ASP A 38 -15.10 -10.58 -13.65
C ASP A 38 -15.07 -11.95 -14.36
N THR A 39 -13.92 -12.61 -14.35
CA THR A 39 -13.72 -13.97 -14.86
C THR A 39 -12.90 -14.80 -13.86
N SER A 40 -13.02 -16.12 -13.93
CA SER A 40 -12.21 -17.04 -13.13
C SER A 40 -10.71 -17.01 -13.45
N GLU A 41 -10.31 -16.32 -14.52
CA GLU A 41 -8.91 -16.23 -14.96
C GLU A 41 -8.19 -15.00 -14.38
N GLY A 42 -8.94 -14.04 -13.84
CA GLY A 42 -8.38 -12.83 -13.25
C GLY A 42 -7.67 -13.08 -11.92
N TRP A 43 -6.64 -12.29 -11.62
CA TRP A 43 -6.01 -12.29 -10.31
C TRP A 43 -7.00 -11.80 -9.24
N SER A 44 -7.23 -12.64 -8.23
CA SER A 44 -8.19 -12.39 -7.16
C SER A 44 -7.50 -11.92 -5.87
N LEU A 45 -8.33 -11.44 -4.93
CA LEU A 45 -7.85 -11.10 -3.59
C LEU A 45 -7.24 -12.33 -2.88
N GLN A 46 -7.77 -13.53 -3.11
CA GLN A 46 -7.26 -14.75 -2.48
C GLN A 46 -5.91 -15.21 -3.07
N ASP A 47 -5.67 -14.96 -4.37
CA ASP A 47 -4.34 -15.12 -4.96
C ASP A 47 -3.34 -14.18 -4.27
N SER A 48 -3.73 -12.92 -4.03
CA SER A 48 -2.89 -11.94 -3.33
C SER A 48 -2.63 -12.29 -1.87
N VAL A 49 -3.61 -12.83 -1.15
CA VAL A 49 -3.42 -13.32 0.23
C VAL A 49 -2.41 -14.47 0.25
N SER A 50 -2.52 -15.39 -0.72
CA SER A 50 -1.60 -16.53 -0.85
C SER A 50 -0.18 -16.05 -1.18
N LEU A 51 -0.05 -15.13 -2.14
CA LEU A 51 1.23 -14.48 -2.46
C LEU A 51 1.82 -13.75 -1.25
N ALA A 52 1.01 -12.99 -0.50
CA ALA A 52 1.46 -12.22 0.65
C ALA A 52 2.07 -13.11 1.75
N LYS A 53 1.51 -14.30 1.99
CA LYS A 53 2.08 -15.28 2.92
C LYS A 53 3.46 -15.75 2.47
N VAL A 54 3.61 -16.08 1.19
CA VAL A 54 4.91 -16.48 0.63
C VAL A 54 5.92 -15.34 0.69
N LEU A 55 5.53 -14.11 0.32
CA LEU A 55 6.41 -12.94 0.38
C LEU A 55 6.91 -12.65 1.80
N LYS A 56 6.04 -12.81 2.81
CA LYS A 56 6.42 -12.70 4.22
C LYS A 56 7.52 -13.71 4.59
N GLU A 57 7.37 -14.96 4.20
CA GLU A 57 8.37 -16.01 4.44
C GLU A 57 9.72 -15.72 3.75
N LYS A 58 9.69 -14.95 2.65
CA LYS A 58 10.89 -14.54 1.89
C LYS A 58 11.51 -13.23 2.38
N GLY A 59 11.03 -12.67 3.49
CA GLY A 59 11.62 -11.48 4.11
C GLY A 59 11.17 -10.16 3.49
N VAL A 60 9.96 -10.12 2.91
CA VAL A 60 9.27 -8.85 2.62
C VAL A 60 8.68 -8.30 3.90
N ASP A 61 8.93 -7.01 4.15
CA ASP A 61 8.55 -6.34 5.39
C ASP A 61 7.17 -5.67 5.30
N LEU A 62 6.81 -5.15 4.12
CA LEU A 62 5.51 -4.51 3.91
C LEU A 62 5.00 -4.68 2.48
N ILE A 63 3.69 -4.91 2.34
CA ILE A 63 3.01 -4.98 1.05
C ILE A 63 2.13 -3.76 0.84
N THR A 64 2.37 -3.02 -0.25
CA THR A 64 1.47 -1.96 -0.71
C THR A 64 0.37 -2.56 -1.59
N ALA A 65 -0.87 -2.49 -1.12
CA ALA A 65 -2.03 -3.13 -1.74
C ALA A 65 -2.77 -2.17 -2.70
N SER A 66 -2.37 -2.19 -3.97
CA SER A 66 -3.06 -1.49 -5.08
C SER A 66 -4.06 -2.43 -5.75
N GLY A 67 -4.60 -2.06 -6.90
CA GLY A 67 -5.42 -2.91 -7.76
C GLY A 67 -5.49 -2.36 -9.18
N GLY A 68 -5.77 -3.24 -10.15
CA GLY A 68 -5.85 -2.92 -11.58
C GLY A 68 -4.50 -2.89 -12.29
N GLY A 69 -4.47 -2.31 -13.50
CA GLY A 69 -3.25 -2.17 -14.31
C GLY A 69 -3.20 -3.15 -15.49
N PHE A 70 -3.81 -4.32 -15.37
CA PHE A 70 -4.08 -5.21 -16.52
C PHE A 70 -5.30 -4.78 -17.31
N THR A 71 -6.30 -4.23 -16.62
CA THR A 71 -7.46 -3.59 -17.24
C THR A 71 -7.67 -2.19 -16.67
N ASN A 72 -8.42 -1.36 -17.41
CA ASN A 72 -8.87 -0.08 -16.89
C ASN A 72 -9.90 -0.32 -15.78
N VAL A 73 -9.58 0.13 -14.57
CA VAL A 73 -10.55 0.16 -13.48
C VAL A 73 -11.68 1.12 -13.87
N SER A 74 -12.92 0.64 -13.86
CA SER A 74 -14.08 1.52 -14.12
C SER A 74 -14.06 2.69 -13.16
N LYS A 75 -14.32 3.91 -13.67
CA LYS A 75 -14.39 5.13 -12.86
C LYS A 75 -15.44 5.01 -11.76
N ASP A 76 -16.50 4.24 -11.99
CA ASP A 76 -17.58 4.00 -11.01
C ASP A 76 -17.11 3.20 -9.78
N LYS A 77 -15.98 2.48 -9.90
CA LYS A 77 -15.36 1.74 -8.80
C LYS A 77 -14.34 2.59 -8.01
N VAL A 78 -14.15 3.86 -8.37
CA VAL A 78 -13.15 4.75 -7.75
C VAL A 78 -13.84 5.76 -6.84
N TYR A 79 -13.62 5.62 -5.54
CA TYR A 79 -14.10 6.49 -4.48
C TYR A 79 -13.01 6.67 -3.41
N PRO A 80 -13.15 7.60 -2.44
CA PRO A 80 -12.15 7.77 -1.38
C PRO A 80 -11.86 6.47 -0.64
N GLY A 81 -10.59 6.03 -0.62
CA GLY A 81 -10.18 4.82 0.09
C GLY A 81 -10.57 3.49 -0.57
N TYR A 82 -10.97 3.48 -1.85
CA TYR A 82 -11.46 2.29 -2.56
C TYR A 82 -10.50 1.09 -2.67
N GLN A 83 -9.27 1.18 -2.16
CA GLN A 83 -8.30 0.08 -2.09
C GLN A 83 -7.87 -0.24 -0.65
N VAL A 84 -8.37 0.48 0.35
CA VAL A 84 -8.03 0.27 1.77
C VAL A 84 -8.39 -1.16 2.20
N GLN A 85 -9.53 -1.67 1.75
CA GLN A 85 -9.96 -3.04 2.09
C GLN A 85 -8.97 -4.12 1.62
N PHE A 86 -8.16 -3.85 0.59
CA PHE A 86 -7.10 -4.77 0.17
C PHE A 86 -5.97 -4.83 1.18
N ALA A 87 -5.50 -3.67 1.66
CA ALA A 87 -4.50 -3.59 2.72
C ALA A 87 -5.01 -4.25 4.01
N THR A 88 -6.27 -4.01 4.38
CA THR A 88 -6.91 -4.64 5.55
C THR A 88 -6.94 -6.17 5.41
N ALA A 89 -7.34 -6.68 4.24
CA ALA A 89 -7.45 -8.10 4.01
C ALA A 89 -6.09 -8.82 4.06
N LEU A 90 -5.05 -8.25 3.44
CA LEU A 90 -3.70 -8.83 3.48
C LEU A 90 -3.13 -8.80 4.90
N LYS A 91 -3.33 -7.69 5.64
CA LYS A 91 -2.90 -7.58 7.04
C LYS A 91 -3.56 -8.65 7.90
N ALA A 92 -4.89 -8.79 7.80
CA ALA A 92 -5.64 -9.74 8.61
C ALA A 92 -5.35 -11.21 8.25
N GLN A 93 -5.21 -11.54 6.97
CA GLN A 93 -5.15 -12.94 6.51
C GLN A 93 -3.74 -13.47 6.29
N ALA A 94 -2.75 -12.60 6.04
CA ALA A 94 -1.34 -12.97 5.89
C ALA A 94 -0.45 -12.52 7.05
N GLY A 95 -0.94 -11.61 7.92
CA GLY A 95 -0.22 -11.14 9.09
C GLY A 95 1.08 -10.42 8.74
N ILE A 96 1.09 -9.68 7.62
CA ILE A 96 2.21 -8.84 7.16
C ILE A 96 1.81 -7.37 7.28
N ALA A 97 2.79 -6.47 7.48
CA ALA A 97 2.50 -5.04 7.47
C ALA A 97 2.00 -4.61 6.08
N THR A 98 1.07 -3.66 6.04
CA THR A 98 0.46 -3.23 4.77
C THR A 98 0.46 -1.72 4.59
N GLY A 99 0.62 -1.31 3.32
CA GLY A 99 0.45 0.06 2.87
C GLY A 99 -0.89 0.23 2.14
N ALA A 100 -1.74 1.12 2.63
CA ALA A 100 -2.97 1.52 1.97
C ALA A 100 -2.72 2.64 0.95
N VAL A 101 -3.40 2.53 -0.19
CA VAL A 101 -3.43 3.52 -1.28
C VAL A 101 -4.88 3.72 -1.74
N GLY A 102 -5.08 4.62 -2.71
CA GLY A 102 -6.34 4.74 -3.45
C GLY A 102 -7.21 5.88 -2.95
N MET A 103 -7.11 7.04 -3.62
CA MET A 103 -7.92 8.24 -3.33
C MET A 103 -7.90 8.62 -1.84
N ILE A 104 -6.71 8.61 -1.23
CA ILE A 104 -6.48 9.15 0.11
C ILE A 104 -5.94 10.56 -0.07
N THR A 105 -6.74 11.55 0.31
CA THR A 105 -6.45 12.98 0.07
C THR A 105 -6.73 13.85 1.30
N ASP A 106 -7.26 13.27 2.37
CA ASP A 106 -7.64 13.98 3.58
C ASP A 106 -6.89 13.44 4.80
N ALA A 107 -6.56 14.34 5.72
CA ALA A 107 -5.79 14.03 6.92
C ALA A 107 -6.57 13.14 7.89
N VAL A 108 -7.87 13.39 8.08
CA VAL A 108 -8.74 12.59 8.96
C VAL A 108 -8.92 11.20 8.39
N GLN A 109 -9.15 11.08 7.08
CA GLN A 109 -9.20 9.80 6.38
C GLN A 109 -7.90 9.00 6.56
N ALA A 110 -6.74 9.64 6.39
CA ALA A 110 -5.45 8.97 6.58
C ALA A 110 -5.25 8.50 8.02
N ASN A 111 -5.61 9.32 9.01
CA ASN A 111 -5.51 8.97 10.42
C ASN A 111 -6.41 7.79 10.78
N GLU A 112 -7.68 7.82 10.34
CA GLU A 112 -8.65 6.76 10.58
C GLU A 112 -8.18 5.39 10.06
N ILE A 113 -7.54 5.36 8.87
CA ILE A 113 -6.99 4.12 8.31
C ILE A 113 -5.96 3.48 9.24
N ILE A 114 -5.13 4.31 9.89
CA ILE A 114 -4.09 3.84 10.83
C ILE A 114 -4.72 3.48 12.18
N GLU A 115 -5.53 4.36 12.76
CA GLU A 115 -6.13 4.17 14.09
C GLU A 115 -7.07 2.96 14.13
N SER A 116 -7.83 2.72 13.06
CA SER A 116 -8.70 1.54 12.92
C SER A 116 -7.94 0.27 12.49
N GLY A 117 -6.61 0.33 12.37
CA GLY A 117 -5.74 -0.82 12.09
C GLY A 117 -5.92 -1.41 10.69
N HIS A 118 -6.47 -0.64 9.74
CA HIS A 118 -6.68 -1.09 8.37
C HIS A 118 -5.37 -1.22 7.58
N ALA A 119 -4.36 -0.40 7.92
CA ALA A 119 -3.02 -0.49 7.37
C ALA A 119 -1.98 0.04 8.37
N ASP A 120 -0.70 -0.26 8.10
CA ASP A 120 0.44 0.23 8.88
C ASP A 120 1.06 1.48 8.27
N LEU A 121 0.78 1.74 6.99
CA LEU A 121 1.27 2.90 6.25
C LEU A 121 0.17 3.43 5.33
N VAL A 122 0.04 4.76 5.26
CA VAL A 122 -0.78 5.44 4.26
C VAL A 122 0.13 6.04 3.20
N ILE A 123 -0.12 5.68 1.94
CA ILE A 123 0.65 6.16 0.80
C ILE A 123 -0.21 7.13 -0.01
N VAL A 124 0.23 8.38 -0.02
CA VAL A 124 -0.42 9.50 -0.70
C VAL A 124 0.34 9.84 -1.98
N ALA A 125 -0.37 9.98 -3.10
CA ALA A 125 0.24 10.22 -4.41
C ALA A 125 -0.20 11.55 -5.02
N ARG A 126 -1.38 11.60 -5.63
CA ARG A 126 -1.88 12.79 -6.34
C ARG A 126 -2.04 14.01 -5.44
N GLU A 127 -2.30 13.81 -4.15
CA GLU A 127 -2.40 14.93 -3.21
C GLU A 127 -1.05 15.62 -3.03
N HIS A 128 0.06 14.89 -2.92
CA HIS A 128 1.39 15.48 -2.88
C HIS A 128 1.79 16.22 -4.16
N LEU A 129 1.16 15.92 -5.31
CA LEU A 129 1.38 16.68 -6.54
C LEU A 129 0.69 18.05 -6.51
N ARG A 130 -0.44 18.17 -5.79
CA ARG A 130 -1.19 19.43 -5.64
C ARG A 130 -0.73 20.24 -4.44
N ASP A 131 -0.37 19.54 -3.38
CA ASP A 131 0.09 20.07 -2.10
C ASP A 131 1.34 19.29 -1.62
N PRO A 132 2.56 19.76 -1.97
CA PRO A 132 3.77 19.09 -1.53
C PRO A 132 3.97 19.14 -0.01
N TYR A 133 3.29 20.04 0.70
CA TYR A 133 3.34 20.17 2.17
C TYR A 133 2.16 19.49 2.86
N PHE A 134 1.43 18.62 2.16
CA PHE A 134 0.29 17.87 2.68
C PHE A 134 0.54 17.28 4.08
N ALA A 135 1.71 16.68 4.34
CA ALA A 135 2.01 16.10 5.64
C ALA A 135 2.04 17.14 6.79
N ILE A 136 2.55 18.35 6.53
CA ILE A 136 2.57 19.45 7.52
C ILE A 136 1.15 19.97 7.74
N HIS A 137 0.39 20.17 6.65
CA HIS A 137 -1.02 20.58 6.75
C HIS A 137 -1.87 19.52 7.47
N ALA A 138 -1.64 18.23 7.20
CA ALA A 138 -2.32 17.13 7.86
C ALA A 138 -2.04 17.11 9.36
N ALA A 139 -0.78 17.25 9.79
CA ALA A 139 -0.43 17.36 11.20
C ALA A 139 -1.15 18.54 11.87
N LYS A 140 -1.21 19.71 11.22
CA LYS A 140 -1.95 20.88 11.73
C LYS A 140 -3.45 20.61 11.87
N THR A 141 -4.08 19.99 10.86
CA THR A 141 -5.49 19.59 10.90
C THR A 141 -5.79 18.63 12.05
N LEU A 142 -4.90 17.65 12.26
CA LEU A 142 -5.01 16.66 13.33
C LEU A 142 -4.52 17.18 14.69
N LYS A 143 -4.02 18.42 14.76
CA LYS A 143 -3.43 19.04 15.96
C LYS A 143 -2.28 18.22 16.55
N LEU A 144 -1.47 17.62 15.68
CA LEU A 144 -0.26 16.88 16.01
C LEU A 144 0.97 17.77 15.83
N GLU A 145 1.93 17.62 16.74
CA GLU A 145 3.24 18.24 16.60
C GLU A 145 4.00 17.62 15.43
N THR A 146 4.65 18.45 14.61
CA THR A 146 5.47 18.00 13.48
C THR A 146 6.71 18.86 13.32
N SER A 147 7.79 18.28 12.81
CA SER A 147 9.02 19.00 12.55
C SER A 147 8.86 19.91 11.33
N ILE A 148 8.85 21.22 11.57
CA ILE A 148 8.85 22.22 10.49
C ILE A 148 10.27 22.75 10.28
N PRO A 149 10.80 22.72 9.04
CA PRO A 149 12.09 23.32 8.72
C PRO A 149 12.16 24.75 9.24
N TRP A 150 13.30 25.13 9.83
CA TRP A 150 13.41 26.39 10.58
C TRP A 150 13.02 27.61 9.74
N GLN A 151 13.31 27.59 8.44
CA GLN A 151 12.99 28.61 7.45
C GLN A 151 11.48 28.86 7.32
N TYR A 152 10.65 27.86 7.60
CA TYR A 152 9.20 27.90 7.40
C TYR A 152 8.40 28.05 8.69
N LYS A 153 9.04 28.02 9.86
CA LYS A 153 8.35 28.05 11.16
C LYS A 153 7.35 29.18 11.34
N ARG A 154 7.58 30.34 10.72
CA ARG A 154 6.68 31.52 10.85
C ARG A 154 5.46 31.46 9.93
N ALA A 155 5.44 30.54 8.97
CA ALA A 155 4.35 30.39 8.00
C ALA A 155 3.29 29.37 8.43
N PHE A 156 3.57 28.56 9.46
CA PHE A 156 2.73 27.46 9.91
C PHE A 156 2.24 27.67 11.34
#